data_AF-T0I210-F1
#
_entry.id   AF-T0I210-F1
#
_cell.length_a   1.000
_cell.length_b   1.000
_cell.length_c   1.000
_cell.angle_alpha   90.00
_cell.angle_beta   90.00
_cell.angle_gamma   90.00
#
_symmetry.space_group_name_H-M   'P 1'
#
loop_
_entity.id
_entity.type
_entity.pdbx_description
1 polymer ?
#
loop_
_entity_poly.entity_id
_entity_poly.type
_entity_poly.pdbx_seq_one_letter_code
_entity_poly.pdbx_strand_id
1 'polypeptide(L)'
;MKLHAFPSSRSEGEQSGAGGLALFAMMTAAEVCEGAPAAQSQAFFSAIGRRMATLEPLEGVSDAAVLCARINGFWQDLGWGEIELTVGDDAIVVHHRNLPKALTSDQQDSWNTMLLGLLQGAYDAWFRVLGSGPALHTAGHWQGDIVELRHGR
;
A
#
# COMPACT_ATOMS: atom_id res chain seq x y z
N MET A 1 -0.29 -4.15 41.45
CA MET A 1 0.12 -5.13 40.43
C MET A 1 0.18 -4.41 39.09
N LYS A 2 1.37 -4.07 38.60
CA LYS A 2 1.59 -3.44 37.29
C LYS A 2 2.49 -4.40 36.51
N LEU A 3 2.00 -4.93 35.39
CA LEU A 3 2.82 -5.78 34.53
C LEU A 3 3.85 -4.92 33.79
N HIS A 4 5.12 -5.07 34.17
CA HIS A 4 6.23 -4.91 33.26
C HIS A 4 6.36 -6.19 32.44
N ALA A 5 6.38 -6.08 31.11
CA ALA A 5 7.26 -6.82 30.20
C ALA A 5 6.77 -6.64 28.74
N PHE A 6 7.29 -5.64 28.04
CA PHE A 6 7.55 -5.80 26.61
C PHE A 6 8.97 -6.34 26.52
N PRO A 7 9.21 -7.54 25.97
CA PRO A 7 10.57 -7.98 25.74
C PRO A 7 11.17 -7.14 24.62
N SER A 8 12.18 -6.33 24.96
CA SER A 8 13.17 -5.86 24.00
C SER A 8 14.18 -6.99 23.76
N SER A 9 14.05 -7.64 22.62
CA SER A 9 15.15 -8.24 21.85
C SER A 9 14.60 -8.54 20.46
N ARG A 10 14.84 -7.66 19.48
CA ARG A 10 14.76 -8.06 18.06
C ARG A 10 15.80 -9.16 17.89
N SER A 11 15.34 -10.41 17.93
CA SER A 11 16.20 -11.57 17.88
C SER A 11 16.80 -11.69 16.47
N GLU A 12 18.07 -12.04 16.40
CA GLU A 12 18.83 -12.29 15.16
C GLU A 12 18.23 -13.42 14.29
N GLY A 13 17.12 -14.04 14.70
CA GLY A 13 16.35 -15.04 13.94
C GLY A 13 15.23 -14.48 13.05
N GLU A 14 14.78 -13.24 13.23
CA GLU A 14 13.69 -12.65 12.41
C GLU A 14 14.14 -12.26 10.99
N GLN A 15 15.43 -12.10 10.76
CA GLN A 15 15.99 -11.78 9.43
C GLN A 15 16.01 -12.98 8.47
N SER A 16 15.80 -14.21 8.96
CA SER A 16 15.99 -15.43 8.17
C SER A 16 14.89 -15.72 7.12
N GLY A 17 13.85 -14.90 6.99
CA GLY A 17 12.75 -15.12 6.04
C GLY A 17 12.36 -13.92 5.16
N ALA A 18 12.63 -12.69 5.61
CA ALA A 18 12.18 -11.47 4.92
C ALA A 18 12.73 -11.35 3.50
N GLY A 19 14.02 -11.67 3.30
CA GLY A 19 14.65 -11.67 1.98
C GLY A 19 14.04 -12.70 1.03
N GLY A 20 13.71 -13.90 1.54
CA GLY A 20 13.06 -14.95 0.76
C GLY A 20 11.63 -14.59 0.34
N LEU A 21 10.86 -13.98 1.24
CA LEU A 21 9.51 -13.47 0.94
C LEU A 21 9.55 -12.31 -0.07
N ALA A 22 10.52 -11.40 0.05
CA ALA A 22 10.71 -10.32 -0.91
C ALA A 22 11.06 -10.86 -2.31
N LEU A 23 11.93 -11.86 -2.39
CA LEU A 23 12.24 -12.54 -3.65
C LEU A 23 10.99 -13.21 -4.23
N PHE A 24 10.24 -13.95 -3.42
CA PHE A 24 9.01 -14.60 -3.86
C PHE A 24 7.97 -13.59 -4.39
N ALA A 25 7.75 -12.48 -3.67
CA ALA A 25 6.84 -11.42 -4.10
C ALA A 25 7.27 -10.81 -5.44
N MET A 26 8.56 -10.55 -5.61
CA MET A 26 9.11 -10.05 -6.87
C MET A 26 8.94 -11.02 -8.02
N MET A 27 9.29 -12.30 -7.84
CA MET A 27 9.12 -13.32 -8.89
C MET A 27 7.64 -13.52 -9.25
N THR A 28 6.75 -13.43 -8.26
CA THR A 28 5.29 -13.47 -8.49
C THR A 28 4.84 -12.27 -9.31
N ALA A 29 5.33 -11.07 -9.00
CA ALA A 29 5.00 -9.86 -9.76
C ALA A 29 5.47 -9.99 -11.22
N ALA A 30 6.69 -10.49 -11.43
CA ALA A 30 7.26 -10.73 -12.75
C ALA A 30 6.38 -11.68 -13.57
N GLU A 31 6.07 -12.87 -13.02
CA GLU A 31 5.26 -13.89 -13.68
C GLU A 31 3.85 -13.37 -14.04
N VAL A 32 3.20 -12.63 -13.13
CA VAL A 32 1.88 -12.05 -13.39
C VAL A 32 1.91 -10.98 -14.49
N CYS A 33 2.99 -10.18 -14.56
CA CYS A 33 3.16 -9.16 -15.58
C CYS A 33 3.54 -9.78 -16.95
N GLU A 34 4.24 -10.90 -16.98
CA GLU A 34 4.57 -11.62 -18.21
C GLU A 34 3.37 -12.41 -18.76
N GLY A 35 2.58 -13.02 -17.87
CA GLY A 35 1.48 -13.92 -18.25
C GLY A 35 0.14 -13.25 -18.57
N ALA A 36 -0.02 -11.94 -18.33
CA ALA A 36 -1.32 -11.26 -18.49
C ALA A 36 -1.19 -9.84 -19.07
N PRO A 37 -2.23 -9.33 -19.77
CA PRO A 37 -2.27 -7.93 -20.19
C PRO A 37 -2.17 -6.98 -19.00
N ALA A 38 -1.52 -5.83 -19.19
CA ALA A 38 -1.26 -4.85 -18.13
C ALA A 38 -2.50 -4.48 -17.28
N ALA A 39 -3.65 -4.29 -17.91
CA ALA A 39 -4.90 -3.98 -17.21
C ALA A 39 -5.36 -5.13 -16.28
N GLN A 40 -5.13 -6.38 -16.67
CA GLN A 40 -5.47 -7.55 -15.86
C GLN A 40 -4.49 -7.74 -14.71
N SER A 41 -3.18 -7.56 -14.95
CA SER A 41 -2.16 -7.57 -13.89
C SER A 41 -2.44 -6.48 -12.85
N GLN A 42 -2.75 -5.25 -13.29
CA GLN A 42 -3.13 -4.15 -12.41
C GLN A 42 -4.40 -4.46 -11.60
N ALA A 43 -5.44 -5.01 -12.24
CA ALA A 43 -6.67 -5.41 -11.56
C ALA A 43 -6.44 -6.50 -10.50
N PHE A 44 -5.53 -7.45 -10.79
CA PHE A 44 -5.12 -8.48 -9.85
C PHE A 44 -4.42 -7.90 -8.62
N PHE A 45 -3.41 -7.04 -8.80
CA PHE A 45 -2.73 -6.39 -7.68
C PHE A 45 -3.66 -5.46 -6.89
N SER A 46 -4.58 -4.77 -7.57
CA SER A 46 -5.64 -4.00 -6.92
C SER A 46 -6.55 -4.87 -6.05
N ALA A 47 -6.85 -6.11 -6.46
CA ALA A 47 -7.61 -7.04 -5.61
C ALA A 47 -6.84 -7.43 -4.33
N ILE A 48 -5.51 -7.59 -4.42
CA ILE A 48 -4.66 -7.81 -3.24
C ILE A 48 -4.71 -6.60 -2.32
N GLY A 49 -4.56 -5.39 -2.87
CA GLY A 49 -4.66 -4.13 -2.13
C GLY A 49 -5.99 -3.98 -1.38
N ARG A 50 -7.11 -4.25 -2.05
CA ARG A 50 -8.44 -4.26 -1.39
C ARG A 50 -8.50 -5.26 -0.25
N ARG A 51 -7.87 -6.43 -0.39
CA ARG A 51 -7.81 -7.44 0.68
C ARG A 51 -6.96 -6.95 1.85
N MET A 52 -5.84 -6.30 1.60
CA MET A 52 -5.01 -5.69 2.64
C MET A 52 -5.74 -4.59 3.40
N ALA A 53 -6.52 -3.75 2.72
CA ALA A 53 -7.30 -2.70 3.36
C ALA A 53 -8.25 -3.23 4.44
N THR A 54 -8.75 -4.48 4.30
CA THR A 54 -9.62 -5.09 5.32
C THR A 54 -8.92 -5.39 6.65
N LEU A 55 -7.59 -5.37 6.68
CA LEU A 55 -6.79 -5.54 7.89
C LEU A 55 -6.73 -4.26 8.74
N GLU A 56 -7.01 -3.11 8.12
CA GLU A 56 -7.10 -1.81 8.78
C GLU A 56 -8.47 -1.18 8.49
N PRO A 57 -9.52 -1.55 9.24
CA PRO A 57 -10.86 -1.01 9.07
C PRO A 57 -10.91 0.46 9.54
N LEU A 58 -11.37 1.36 8.66
CA LEU A 58 -11.40 2.81 8.88
C LEU A 58 -12.83 3.35 9.08
N GLU A 59 -13.79 2.48 9.38
CA GLU A 59 -15.18 2.87 9.64
C GLU A 59 -15.26 3.93 10.75
N GLY A 60 -16.04 4.98 10.53
CA GLY A 60 -16.29 6.01 11.53
C GLY A 60 -15.16 7.03 11.71
N VAL A 61 -14.06 6.93 10.96
CA VAL A 61 -13.04 7.99 10.91
C VAL A 61 -13.60 9.18 10.13
N SER A 62 -13.78 10.31 10.80
CA SER A 62 -14.32 11.55 10.20
C SER A 62 -13.32 12.71 10.16
N ASP A 63 -12.12 12.51 10.71
CA ASP A 63 -11.06 13.50 10.79
C ASP A 63 -9.88 13.09 9.90
N ALA A 64 -9.43 14.01 9.03
CA ALA A 64 -8.38 13.75 8.06
C ALA A 64 -7.00 13.49 8.71
N ALA A 65 -6.71 14.10 9.87
CA ALA A 65 -5.47 13.85 10.59
C ALA A 65 -5.49 12.47 11.25
N VAL A 66 -6.63 12.05 11.81
CA VAL A 66 -6.82 10.69 12.33
C VAL A 66 -6.71 9.66 11.21
N LEU A 67 -7.32 9.92 10.06
CA LEU A 67 -7.22 9.07 8.87
C LEU A 67 -5.77 8.88 8.43
N CYS A 68 -5.05 9.99 8.28
CA CYS A 68 -3.64 9.99 7.91
C CYS A 68 -2.78 9.21 8.92
N ALA A 69 -3.02 9.40 10.22
CA ALA A 69 -2.30 8.70 11.27
C ALA A 69 -2.55 7.17 11.26
N ARG A 70 -3.79 6.74 11.05
CA ARG A 70 -4.16 5.31 10.98
C ARG A 70 -3.52 4.62 9.77
N ILE A 71 -3.62 5.25 8.59
CA ILE A 71 -2.99 4.73 7.37
C ILE A 71 -1.47 4.68 7.51
N ASN A 72 -0.85 5.71 8.09
CA ASN A 72 0.58 5.71 8.37
C ASN A 72 0.98 4.57 9.31
N GLY A 73 0.23 4.34 10.39
CA GLY A 73 0.48 3.22 11.30
C GLY A 73 0.50 1.87 10.57
N PHE A 74 -0.51 1.62 9.72
CA PHE A 74 -0.59 0.40 8.92
C PHE A 74 0.63 0.20 8.01
N TRP A 75 1.05 1.23 7.27
CA TRP A 75 2.21 1.11 6.39
C TRP A 75 3.53 1.00 7.16
N GLN A 76 3.67 1.70 8.28
CA GLN A 76 4.86 1.64 9.12
C GLN A 76 5.05 0.27 9.77
N ASP A 77 3.98 -0.37 10.23
CA ASP A 77 4.02 -1.73 10.78
C ASP A 77 4.50 -2.77 9.73
N LEU A 78 4.22 -2.51 8.45
CA LEU A 78 4.72 -3.32 7.32
C LEU A 78 6.13 -2.93 6.86
N GLY A 79 6.65 -1.79 7.32
CA GLY A 79 7.89 -1.20 6.81
C GLY A 79 7.76 -0.66 5.39
N TRP A 80 6.55 -0.23 4.98
CA TRP A 80 6.21 0.24 3.63
C TRP A 80 6.15 1.76 3.51
N GLY A 81 6.84 2.45 4.42
CA GLY A 81 7.01 3.89 4.37
C GLY A 81 5.89 4.66 5.05
N GLU A 82 5.60 5.84 4.50
CA GLU A 82 4.71 6.83 5.11
C GLU A 82 3.99 7.62 4.03
N ILE A 83 2.89 8.26 4.42
CA ILE A 83 2.04 9.06 3.55
C ILE A 83 1.75 10.45 4.10
N GLU A 84 1.58 11.38 3.17
CA GLU A 84 0.85 12.62 3.37
C GLU A 84 -0.49 12.54 2.65
N LEU A 85 -1.54 13.09 3.26
CA LEU A 85 -2.90 13.10 2.73
C LEU A 85 -3.44 14.53 2.69
N THR A 86 -3.92 14.94 1.53
CA THR A 86 -4.60 16.23 1.33
C THR A 86 -6.02 15.97 0.86
N VAL A 87 -7.00 16.50 1.60
CA VAL A 87 -8.41 16.48 1.19
C VAL A 87 -8.73 17.82 0.53
N GLY A 88 -9.01 17.79 -0.77
CA GLY A 88 -9.51 18.94 -1.53
C GLY A 88 -10.97 18.76 -1.92
N ASP A 89 -11.53 19.79 -2.58
CA ASP A 89 -12.94 19.79 -3.00
C ASP A 89 -13.26 18.72 -4.06
N ASP A 90 -12.32 18.46 -4.98
CA ASP A 90 -12.52 17.54 -6.11
C ASP A 90 -11.91 16.15 -5.92
N ALA A 91 -10.97 16.01 -4.98
CA ALA A 91 -10.28 14.75 -4.74
C ALA A 91 -9.53 14.71 -3.41
N ILE A 92 -9.26 13.49 -2.99
CA ILE A 92 -8.23 13.19 -1.99
C ILE A 92 -6.94 12.87 -2.75
N VAL A 93 -5.85 13.51 -2.37
CA VAL A 93 -4.50 13.25 -2.91
C VAL A 93 -3.64 12.67 -1.80
N VAL A 94 -2.92 11.59 -2.12
CA VAL A 94 -2.00 10.90 -1.23
C VAL A 94 -0.62 10.86 -1.87
N HIS A 95 0.40 11.27 -1.13
CA HIS A 95 1.80 11.09 -1.51
C HIS A 95 2.42 10.01 -0.63
N HIS A 96 2.74 8.85 -1.22
CA HIS A 96 3.31 7.70 -0.54
C HIS A 96 4.80 7.59 -0.86
N ARG A 97 5.64 7.69 0.17
CA ARG A 97 7.11 7.65 0.04
C ARG A 97 7.71 6.47 0.81
N ASN A 98 8.98 6.19 0.55
CA ASN A 98 9.76 5.14 1.24
C ASN A 98 9.17 3.72 1.07
N LEU A 99 8.58 3.44 -0.09
CA LEU A 99 8.14 2.10 -0.47
C LEU A 99 9.34 1.15 -0.62
N PRO A 100 9.14 -0.17 -0.41
CA PRO A 100 10.19 -1.15 -0.60
C PRO A 100 10.69 -1.14 -2.05
N LYS A 101 12.00 -1.23 -2.23
CA LYS A 101 12.65 -1.30 -3.55
C LYS A 101 12.75 -2.74 -4.02
N ALA A 102 12.80 -2.93 -5.34
CA ALA A 102 13.12 -4.23 -5.92
C ALA A 102 14.54 -4.66 -5.47
N LEU A 103 14.70 -5.93 -5.11
CA LEU A 103 16.00 -6.59 -4.91
C LEU A 103 16.93 -6.54 -6.13
N THR A 104 16.37 -6.49 -7.35
CA THR A 104 17.13 -6.45 -8.61
C THR A 104 16.51 -5.42 -9.55
N SER A 105 17.34 -4.78 -10.39
CA SER A 105 16.90 -3.80 -11.38
C SER A 105 16.02 -4.41 -12.47
N ASP A 106 16.27 -5.67 -12.83
CA ASP A 106 15.60 -6.34 -13.95
C ASP A 106 14.11 -6.55 -13.71
N GLN A 107 13.67 -6.52 -12.45
CA GLN A 107 12.28 -6.70 -12.05
C GLN A 107 11.62 -5.41 -11.57
N GLN A 108 12.28 -4.26 -11.75
CA GLN A 108 11.81 -2.98 -11.24
C GLN A 108 10.43 -2.59 -11.80
N ASP A 109 10.15 -2.85 -13.08
CA ASP A 109 8.88 -2.45 -13.71
C ASP A 109 7.69 -3.28 -13.20
N SER A 110 7.86 -4.60 -13.11
CA SER A 110 6.86 -5.51 -12.55
C SER A 110 6.65 -5.25 -11.06
N TRP A 111 7.72 -4.95 -10.33
CA TRP A 111 7.65 -4.54 -8.92
C TRP A 111 6.87 -3.24 -8.74
N ASN A 112 7.16 -2.23 -9.55
CA ASN A 112 6.46 -0.94 -9.53
C ASN A 112 4.99 -1.09 -9.92
N THR A 113 4.67 -1.99 -10.86
CA THR A 113 3.29 -2.32 -11.27
C THR A 113 2.53 -2.99 -10.12
N MET A 114 3.17 -3.94 -9.44
CA MET A 114 2.61 -4.61 -8.28
C MET A 114 2.30 -3.62 -7.16
N LEU A 115 3.28 -2.82 -6.75
CA LEU A 115 3.11 -1.82 -5.70
C LEU A 115 2.02 -0.81 -6.06
N LEU A 116 2.05 -0.26 -7.28
CA LEU A 116 1.07 0.73 -7.70
C LEU A 116 -0.37 0.17 -7.68
N GLY A 117 -0.57 -1.02 -8.25
CA GLY A 117 -1.88 -1.67 -8.26
C GLY A 117 -2.38 -1.97 -6.84
N LEU A 118 -1.52 -2.49 -5.97
CA LEU A 118 -1.83 -2.77 -4.57
C LEU A 118 -2.24 -1.50 -3.82
N LEU A 119 -1.46 -0.42 -3.93
CA LEU A 119 -1.79 0.84 -3.28
C LEU A 119 -3.12 1.40 -3.80
N GLN A 120 -3.32 1.44 -5.12
CA GLN A 120 -4.60 1.88 -5.70
C GLN A 120 -5.78 1.10 -5.12
N GLY A 121 -5.69 -0.23 -5.04
CA GLY A 121 -6.74 -1.06 -4.45
C GLY A 121 -6.96 -0.80 -2.96
N ALA A 122 -5.89 -0.58 -2.20
CA ALA A 122 -6.00 -0.33 -0.76
C ALA A 122 -6.68 1.02 -0.47
N TYR A 123 -6.19 2.09 -1.09
CA TYR A 123 -6.75 3.44 -0.91
C TYR A 123 -8.18 3.54 -1.43
N ASP A 124 -8.47 2.94 -2.58
CA ASP A 124 -9.82 2.86 -3.12
C ASP A 124 -10.79 2.16 -2.15
N ALA A 125 -10.40 1.04 -1.55
CA ALA A 125 -11.22 0.36 -0.53
C ALA A 125 -11.43 1.22 0.72
N TRP A 126 -10.38 1.84 1.25
CA TRP A 126 -10.47 2.70 2.42
C TRP A 126 -11.40 3.90 2.20
N PHE A 127 -11.24 4.63 1.09
CA PHE A 127 -12.09 5.79 0.80
C PHE A 127 -13.55 5.42 0.53
N ARG A 128 -13.81 4.22 -0.02
CA ARG A 128 -15.18 3.68 -0.16
C ARG A 128 -15.86 3.45 1.18
N VAL A 129 -15.14 2.92 2.17
CA VAL A 129 -15.67 2.73 3.53
C VAL A 129 -16.01 4.07 4.19
N LEU A 130 -15.29 5.15 3.84
CA LEU A 130 -15.56 6.50 4.31
C LEU A 130 -16.70 7.22 3.55
N GLY A 131 -17.35 6.54 2.61
CA GLY A 131 -18.53 7.04 1.91
C GLY A 131 -18.28 7.65 0.54
N SER A 132 -17.11 7.40 -0.10
CA SER A 132 -16.89 7.83 -1.48
C SER A 132 -17.93 7.23 -2.42
N GLY A 133 -18.55 8.04 -3.29
CA GLY A 133 -19.55 7.58 -4.24
C GLY A 133 -18.99 6.62 -5.31
N PRO A 134 -19.83 5.80 -5.97
CA PRO A 134 -19.39 4.76 -6.91
C PRO A 134 -18.74 5.29 -8.20
N ALA A 135 -18.86 6.59 -8.48
CA ALA A 135 -18.21 7.24 -9.60
C ALA A 135 -16.77 7.69 -9.31
N LEU A 136 -16.36 7.69 -8.03
CA LEU A 136 -15.00 8.04 -7.63
C LEU A 136 -14.13 6.79 -7.67
N HIS A 137 -12.90 6.97 -8.12
CA HIS A 137 -11.92 5.90 -8.20
C HIS A 137 -10.55 6.42 -7.81
N THR A 138 -9.70 5.52 -7.30
CA THR A 138 -8.29 5.84 -7.05
C THR A 138 -7.45 5.49 -8.28
N ALA A 139 -6.83 6.51 -8.85
CA ALA A 139 -5.74 6.37 -9.81
C ALA A 139 -4.42 6.77 -9.14
N GLY A 140 -3.30 6.40 -9.74
CA GLY A 140 -2.00 6.81 -9.23
C GLY A 140 -0.89 6.59 -10.22
N HIS A 141 0.24 7.23 -9.98
CA HIS A 141 1.45 7.11 -10.78
C HIS A 141 2.69 7.30 -9.91
N TRP A 142 3.82 6.83 -10.42
CA TRP A 142 5.12 7.15 -9.83
C TRP A 142 5.55 8.58 -10.20
N GLN A 143 6.15 9.28 -9.26
CA GLN A 143 6.80 10.58 -9.42
C GLN A 143 8.17 10.50 -8.73
N GLY A 144 9.18 10.04 -9.48
CA GLY A 144 10.46 9.64 -8.88
C GLY A 144 10.26 8.45 -7.93
N ASP A 145 10.71 8.60 -6.68
CA ASP A 145 10.60 7.57 -5.64
C ASP A 145 9.28 7.66 -4.83
N ILE A 146 8.35 8.53 -5.23
CA ILE A 146 7.05 8.74 -4.58
C ILE A 146 5.94 8.19 -5.45
N VAL A 147 4.94 7.56 -4.85
CA VAL A 147 3.67 7.26 -5.52
C VAL A 147 2.67 8.36 -5.16
N GLU A 148 2.19 9.09 -6.17
CA GLU A 148 1.03 9.97 -6.02
C GLU A 148 -0.23 9.18 -6.36
N LEU A 149 -1.19 9.18 -5.44
CA LEU A 149 -2.53 8.62 -5.65
C LEU A 149 -3.56 9.73 -5.56
N ARG A 150 -4.52 9.70 -6.48
CA ARG A 150 -5.66 10.62 -6.52
C ARG A 150 -6.93 9.80 -6.49
N HIS A 151 -7.78 10.06 -5.50
CA HIS A 151 -9.13 9.51 -5.40
C HIS A 151 -10.14 10.61 -5.75
N GLY A 152 -10.78 10.48 -6.91
CA GLY A 152 -11.66 11.50 -7.46
C GLY A 152 -12.39 11.03 -8.72
N ARG A 153 -12.98 11.97 -9.46
CA ARG A 153 -13.50 11.74 -10.81
C ARG A 153 -12.38 11.67 -11.85
#